data_AF-A0A954FZ22-F1
#
_entry.id   AF-A0A954FZ22-F1
#
_cell.length_a   1.000
_cell.length_b   1.000
_cell.length_c   1.000
_cell.angle_alpha   90.00
_cell.angle_beta   90.00
_cell.angle_gamma   90.00
#
_symmetry.space_group_name_H-M   'P 1'
#
loop_
_entity.id
_entity.type
_entity.pdbx_description
1 polymer ?
#
loop_
_entity_poly.entity_id
_entity_poly.type
_entity_poly.pdbx_seq_one_letter_code
_entity_poly.pdbx_strand_id
1 'polypeptide(L)'
;LSKIEAEQLLQQHSLPYTILRPGFIYGPRDRTVLPRILERLKSGQFAYLGSPEKLMNNTYVEHLVDAIFLALFNEEALSQIYNITDITLVSKREFISTIAELAQYPIPKKVVPLTVARNLARILESLWKFLGKKQAPILSQARIKFLGLNLDFSTQKAQHELEYHPEKPFHQAMTETIAWFRDNHKLP
;
A
#
# COMPACT_ATOMS: atom_id res chain seq x y z
N LEU A 1 -14.22 -14.71 7.49
CA LEU A 1 -13.03 -15.22 6.79
C LEU A 1 -12.02 -14.10 6.68
N SER A 2 -10.85 -14.27 7.31
CA SER A 2 -9.68 -13.45 7.00
C SER A 2 -9.19 -13.74 5.57
N LYS A 3 -8.36 -12.87 4.99
CA LYS A 3 -7.79 -13.11 3.65
C LYS A 3 -7.05 -14.46 3.59
N ILE A 4 -6.30 -14.79 4.64
CA ILE A 4 -5.55 -16.06 4.72
C ILE A 4 -6.49 -17.26 4.80
N GLU A 5 -7.57 -17.17 5.59
CA GLU A 5 -8.56 -18.25 5.69
C GLU A 5 -9.25 -18.52 4.34
N ALA A 6 -9.54 -17.48 3.56
CA ALA A 6 -10.11 -17.63 2.23
C ALA A 6 -9.13 -18.33 1.26
N GLU A 7 -7.86 -17.97 1.29
CA GLU A 7 -6.82 -18.62 0.47
C GLU A 7 -6.63 -20.10 0.85
N GLN A 8 -6.66 -20.41 2.16
CA GLN A 8 -6.58 -21.79 2.65
C GLN A 8 -7.80 -22.61 2.22
N LEU A 9 -9.00 -22.02 2.27
CA LEU A 9 -10.22 -22.70 1.85
C LEU A 9 -10.18 -23.04 0.35
N LEU A 10 -9.71 -22.13 -0.50
CA LEU A 10 -9.53 -22.38 -1.93
C LEU A 10 -8.53 -23.51 -2.19
N GLN A 11 -7.42 -23.54 -1.46
CA GLN A 11 -6.42 -24.62 -1.57
C GLN A 11 -6.94 -26.00 -1.13
N GLN A 12 -7.96 -26.04 -0.28
CA GLN A 12 -8.58 -27.28 0.21
C GLN A 12 -9.69 -27.82 -0.71
N HIS A 13 -10.12 -27.05 -1.71
CA HIS A 13 -11.18 -27.44 -2.64
C HIS A 13 -10.62 -27.62 -4.05
N SER A 14 -11.28 -28.46 -4.86
CA SER A 14 -10.87 -28.73 -6.25
C SER A 14 -11.30 -27.66 -7.26
N LEU A 15 -11.51 -26.42 -6.81
CA LEU A 15 -11.88 -25.31 -7.69
C LEU A 15 -10.61 -24.72 -8.31
N PRO A 16 -10.53 -24.50 -9.63
CA PRO A 16 -9.45 -23.74 -10.23
C PRO A 16 -9.39 -22.33 -9.64
N TYR A 17 -8.21 -21.88 -9.22
CA TYR A 17 -8.00 -20.55 -8.66
C TYR A 17 -6.67 -19.96 -9.11
N THR A 18 -6.59 -18.64 -9.08
CA THR A 18 -5.33 -17.90 -9.11
C THR A 18 -5.40 -16.81 -8.06
N ILE A 19 -4.39 -16.71 -7.19
CA ILE A 19 -4.38 -15.73 -6.10
C ILE A 19 -3.29 -14.70 -6.38
N LEU A 20 -3.71 -13.44 -6.58
CA LEU A 20 -2.81 -12.31 -6.64
C LEU A 20 -2.78 -11.59 -5.29
N ARG A 21 -1.58 -11.43 -4.73
CA ARG A 21 -1.30 -10.71 -3.47
C ARG A 21 -0.63 -9.38 -3.81
N PRO A 22 -1.42 -8.34 -4.13
CA PRO A 22 -0.84 -7.04 -4.40
C PRO A 22 -0.20 -6.46 -3.14
N GLY A 23 0.84 -5.68 -3.36
CA GLY A 23 1.44 -4.84 -2.34
C GLY A 23 0.59 -3.61 -2.01
N PHE A 24 1.24 -2.50 -1.65
CA PHE A 24 0.58 -1.24 -1.35
C PHE A 24 0.09 -0.58 -2.65
N ILE A 25 -1.19 -0.77 -2.98
CA ILE A 25 -1.78 -0.23 -4.21
C ILE A 25 -1.92 1.29 -4.10
N TYR A 26 -1.42 2.00 -5.10
CA TYR A 26 -1.63 3.44 -5.28
C TYR A 26 -1.96 3.75 -6.74
N GLY A 27 -2.58 4.90 -6.99
CA GLY A 27 -2.89 5.33 -8.34
C GLY A 27 -4.05 6.32 -8.42
N PRO A 28 -4.42 6.76 -9.63
CA PRO A 28 -5.66 7.48 -9.88
C PRO A 28 -6.84 6.80 -9.19
N ARG A 29 -7.80 7.60 -8.71
CA ARG A 29 -9.03 7.13 -8.04
C ARG A 29 -8.83 6.47 -6.67
N ASP A 30 -7.64 6.47 -6.06
CA ASP A 30 -7.50 6.02 -4.67
C ASP A 30 -8.43 6.84 -3.73
N ARG A 31 -9.24 6.14 -2.93
CA ARG A 31 -10.20 6.72 -1.96
C ARG A 31 -9.81 6.46 -0.51
N THR A 32 -8.69 5.79 -0.29
CA THR A 32 -8.37 5.13 0.98
C THR A 32 -7.16 5.75 1.66
N VAL A 33 -6.01 5.80 0.98
CA VAL A 33 -4.74 6.16 1.62
C VAL A 33 -4.18 7.47 1.08
N LEU A 34 -4.04 7.62 -0.24
CA LEU A 34 -3.52 8.86 -0.83
C LEU A 34 -4.27 10.13 -0.38
N PRO A 35 -5.62 10.17 -0.34
CA PRO A 35 -6.33 11.36 0.15
C PRO A 35 -5.91 11.77 1.57
N ARG A 36 -5.67 10.79 2.46
CA ARG A 36 -5.27 11.03 3.85
C ARG A 36 -3.82 11.47 3.96
N ILE A 37 -2.95 10.97 3.09
CA ILE A 37 -1.56 11.42 3.00
C ILE A 37 -1.54 12.88 2.56
N LEU A 38 -2.26 13.22 1.48
CA LEU A 38 -2.36 14.58 0.94
C LEU A 38 -2.90 15.56 2.00
N GLU A 39 -3.96 15.20 2.71
CA GLU A 39 -4.53 16.02 3.79
C GLU A 39 -3.50 16.30 4.90
N ARG A 40 -2.75 15.27 5.33
CA ARG A 40 -1.74 15.40 6.38
C ARG A 40 -0.50 16.18 5.94
N LEU A 41 -0.14 16.08 4.66
CA LEU A 41 0.94 16.89 4.07
C LEU A 41 0.51 18.36 4.03
N LYS A 42 -0.69 18.63 3.51
CA LYS A 42 -1.28 19.98 3.45
C LYS A 42 -1.35 20.64 4.83
N SER A 43 -1.74 19.89 5.87
CA SER A 43 -1.84 20.40 7.24
C SER A 43 -0.51 20.45 8.01
N GLY A 44 0.59 19.96 7.44
CA GLY A 44 1.89 19.87 8.13
C GLY A 44 1.93 18.86 9.29
N GLN A 45 0.93 17.99 9.38
CA GLN A 45 0.77 16.98 10.42
C GLN A 45 1.33 15.61 10.05
N PHE A 46 1.86 15.44 8.83
CA PHE A 46 2.50 14.21 8.43
C PHE A 46 3.78 13.95 9.25
N ALA A 47 3.92 12.72 9.74
CA ALA A 47 5.15 12.22 10.34
C ALA A 47 5.40 10.79 9.88
N TYR A 48 6.65 10.48 9.55
CA TYR A 48 7.06 9.12 9.23
C TYR A 48 6.93 8.23 10.44
N LEU A 49 6.45 7.01 10.23
CA LEU A 49 6.34 6.00 11.27
C LEU A 49 7.45 4.95 11.10
N GLY A 50 8.34 4.86 12.09
CA GLY A 50 9.55 4.05 12.00
C GLY A 50 10.59 4.66 11.06
N SER A 51 11.42 3.82 10.43
CA SER A 51 12.46 4.30 9.51
C SER A 51 11.85 4.81 8.20
N PRO A 52 12.11 6.07 7.78
CA PRO A 52 11.73 6.60 6.47
C PRO A 52 12.49 5.95 5.31
N GLU A 53 13.70 5.43 5.54
CA GLU A 53 14.53 4.81 4.50
C GLU A 53 14.11 3.37 4.17
N LYS A 54 13.05 2.90 4.85
CA LYS A 54 12.54 1.55 4.69
C LYS A 54 11.82 1.41 3.35
N LEU A 55 12.16 0.37 2.58
CA LEU A 55 11.53 0.08 1.30
C LEU A 55 10.04 -0.22 1.46
N MET A 56 9.27 0.24 0.47
CA MET A 56 7.85 -0.04 0.32
C MET A 56 7.63 -1.12 -0.73
N ASN A 57 6.51 -1.81 -0.61
CA ASN A 57 6.05 -2.81 -1.57
C ASN A 57 4.93 -2.22 -2.42
N ASN A 58 5.08 -0.99 -2.89
CA ASN A 58 4.03 -0.34 -3.65
C ASN A 58 3.78 -1.06 -4.98
N THR A 59 2.54 -0.95 -5.44
CA THR A 59 2.09 -1.44 -6.75
C THR A 59 1.25 -0.35 -7.38
N TYR A 60 1.64 0.13 -8.55
CA TYR A 60 0.79 1.04 -9.30
C TYR A 60 -0.47 0.31 -9.77
N VAL A 61 -1.63 0.96 -9.70
CA VAL A 61 -2.92 0.32 -9.97
C VAL A 61 -3.01 -0.27 -11.38
N GLU A 62 -2.41 0.37 -12.38
CA GLU A 62 -2.40 -0.17 -13.75
C GLU A 62 -1.52 -1.40 -13.87
N HIS A 63 -0.35 -1.45 -13.21
CA HIS A 63 0.47 -2.66 -13.18
C HIS A 63 -0.25 -3.85 -12.52
N LEU A 64 -1.05 -3.58 -11.48
CA LEU A 64 -1.90 -4.62 -10.90
C LEU A 64 -2.96 -5.11 -11.90
N VAL A 65 -3.54 -4.21 -12.70
CA VAL A 65 -4.48 -4.57 -13.76
C VAL A 65 -3.78 -5.42 -14.83
N ASP A 66 -2.57 -5.06 -15.23
CA ASP A 66 -1.75 -5.84 -16.17
C ASP A 66 -1.49 -7.25 -15.61
N ALA A 67 -1.09 -7.36 -14.35
CA ALA A 67 -0.91 -8.66 -13.68
C ALA A 67 -2.18 -9.51 -13.63
N ILE A 68 -3.36 -8.89 -13.47
CA ILE A 68 -4.65 -9.58 -13.54
C ILE A 68 -4.89 -10.13 -14.94
N PHE A 69 -4.63 -9.35 -15.99
CA PHE A 69 -4.80 -9.81 -17.37
C PHE A 69 -3.80 -10.92 -17.73
N LEU A 70 -2.54 -10.78 -17.33
CA LEU A 70 -1.52 -11.81 -17.54
C LEU A 70 -1.91 -13.12 -16.87
N ALA A 71 -2.41 -13.07 -15.62
CA ALA A 71 -2.89 -14.25 -14.92
C ALA A 71 -4.16 -14.85 -15.54
N LEU A 72 -5.08 -14.02 -16.04
CA LEU A 72 -6.37 -14.48 -16.57
C LEU A 72 -6.22 -15.30 -17.86
N PHE A 73 -5.23 -14.96 -18.69
CA PHE A 73 -5.02 -15.57 -20.01
C PHE A 73 -3.85 -16.55 -20.05
N ASN A 74 -3.32 -16.95 -18.89
CA ASN A 74 -2.18 -17.86 -18.79
C ASN A 74 -2.57 -19.13 -18.01
N GLU A 75 -2.50 -20.28 -18.68
CA GLU A 75 -2.80 -21.58 -18.05
C GLU A 75 -1.81 -21.95 -16.94
N GLU A 76 -0.57 -21.47 -17.00
CA GLU A 76 0.41 -21.66 -15.92
C GLU A 76 -0.02 -20.98 -14.62
N ALA A 77 -0.90 -19.98 -14.70
CA ALA A 77 -1.44 -19.29 -13.53
C ALA A 77 -2.44 -20.13 -12.73
N LEU A 78 -2.91 -21.27 -13.26
CA LEU A 78 -3.89 -22.13 -12.60
C LEU A 78 -3.32 -22.76 -11.33
N SER A 79 -4.10 -22.65 -10.25
CA SER A 79 -3.75 -23.07 -8.89
C SER A 79 -2.48 -22.40 -8.34
N GLN A 80 -2.11 -21.23 -8.88
CA GLN A 80 -0.93 -20.50 -8.46
C GLN A 80 -1.26 -19.29 -7.58
N ILE A 81 -0.25 -18.91 -6.80
CA ILE A 81 -0.23 -17.72 -5.96
C ILE A 81 0.95 -16.85 -6.35
N TYR A 82 0.71 -15.55 -6.55
CA TYR A 82 1.71 -14.56 -6.96
C TYR A 82 1.67 -13.34 -6.04
N ASN A 83 2.84 -12.85 -5.62
CA ASN A 83 2.94 -11.51 -5.05
C ASN A 83 3.13 -10.52 -6.21
N ILE A 84 2.39 -9.41 -6.19
CA ILE A 84 2.43 -8.41 -7.24
C ILE A 84 2.87 -7.07 -6.65
N THR A 85 4.10 -6.66 -6.95
CA THR A 85 4.70 -5.38 -6.57
C THR A 85 5.33 -4.72 -7.79
N ASP A 86 5.56 -3.41 -7.74
CA ASP A 86 6.42 -2.78 -8.73
C ASP A 86 7.87 -3.29 -8.56
N ILE A 87 8.62 -3.40 -9.65
CA ILE A 87 10.04 -3.78 -9.63
C ILE A 87 10.91 -2.63 -9.11
N THR A 88 10.46 -1.39 -9.31
CA THR A 88 11.16 -0.20 -8.80
C THR A 88 11.05 -0.16 -7.28
N LEU A 89 12.20 -0.26 -6.61
CA LEU A 89 12.28 -0.17 -5.15
C LEU A 89 12.18 1.29 -4.72
N VAL A 90 11.14 1.61 -3.95
CA VAL A 90 10.86 2.97 -3.49
C VAL A 90 10.89 2.99 -1.96
N SER A 91 11.64 3.93 -1.37
CA SER A 91 11.64 4.11 0.08
C SER A 91 10.37 4.85 0.54
N LYS A 92 9.99 4.72 1.82
CA LYS A 92 8.88 5.54 2.36
C LYS A 92 9.15 7.04 2.22
N ARG A 93 10.41 7.46 2.38
CA ARG A 93 10.82 8.85 2.19
C ARG A 93 10.53 9.28 0.77
N GLU A 94 11.04 8.53 -0.21
CA GLU A 94 10.88 8.82 -1.63
C GLU A 94 9.40 8.85 -2.04
N PHE A 95 8.62 7.87 -1.57
CA PHE A 95 7.18 7.81 -1.84
C PHE A 95 6.46 9.09 -1.36
N ILE A 96 6.74 9.52 -0.13
CA ILE A 96 6.08 10.66 0.50
C ILE A 96 6.64 11.99 -0.03
N SER A 97 7.95 12.10 -0.28
CA SER A 97 8.55 13.33 -0.84
C SER A 97 8.05 13.58 -2.25
N THR A 98 7.96 12.55 -3.09
CA THR A 98 7.43 12.67 -4.46
C THR A 98 5.98 13.18 -4.45
N ILE A 99 5.14 12.67 -3.54
CA ILE A 99 3.77 13.18 -3.37
C ILE A 99 3.78 14.65 -2.94
N ALA A 100 4.60 15.00 -1.94
CA ALA A 100 4.69 16.36 -1.43
C ALA A 100 5.16 17.34 -2.51
N GLU A 101 6.18 16.98 -3.28
CA GLU A 101 6.72 17.78 -4.38
C GLU A 101 5.69 18.01 -5.48
N LEU A 102 5.07 16.93 -5.99
CA LEU A 102 4.06 17.02 -7.06
C LEU A 102 2.79 17.77 -6.62
N ALA A 103 2.43 17.69 -5.34
CA ALA A 103 1.31 18.41 -4.75
C ALA A 103 1.67 19.81 -4.23
N GLN A 104 2.92 20.25 -4.39
CA GLN A 104 3.43 21.55 -3.93
C GLN A 104 3.26 21.79 -2.42
N TYR A 105 3.46 20.75 -1.62
CA TYR A 105 3.45 20.80 -0.16
C TYR A 105 4.85 20.67 0.45
N PRO A 106 5.07 21.15 1.68
CA PRO A 106 6.34 20.98 2.36
C PRO A 106 6.68 19.50 2.57
N ILE A 107 7.91 19.11 2.23
CA ILE A 107 8.41 17.76 2.48
C ILE A 107 8.50 17.52 3.99
N PRO A 108 7.83 16.49 4.54
CA PRO A 108 7.82 16.24 5.96
C PRO A 108 9.20 15.77 6.44
N LYS A 109 9.57 16.17 7.66
CA LYS A 109 10.83 15.76 8.32
C LYS A 109 10.60 15.01 9.64
N LYS A 110 9.39 15.06 10.19
CA LYS A 110 9.04 14.48 11.49
C LYS A 110 9.09 12.95 11.40
N VAL A 111 9.73 12.30 12.37
CA VAL A 111 9.80 10.84 12.48
C VAL A 111 9.33 10.44 13.87
N VAL A 112 8.40 9.48 13.93
CA VAL A 112 7.90 8.86 15.15
C VAL A 112 8.46 7.44 15.23
N PRO A 113 9.28 7.11 16.25
CA PRO A 113 9.77 5.76 16.45
C PRO A 113 8.62 4.75 16.61
N LEU A 114 8.80 3.52 16.07
CA LEU A 114 7.76 2.48 16.15
C LEU A 114 7.37 2.15 17.59
N THR A 115 8.31 2.18 18.53
CA THR A 115 8.04 1.91 19.95
C THR A 115 7.08 2.95 20.54
N VAL A 116 7.32 4.23 20.25
CA VAL A 116 6.46 5.33 20.70
C VAL A 116 5.05 5.17 20.13
N ALA A 117 4.95 4.91 18.82
CA ALA A 117 3.66 4.70 18.18
C ALA A 117 2.92 3.48 18.73
N ARG A 118 3.60 2.34 18.93
CA ARG A 118 2.99 1.13 19.50
C ARG A 118 2.42 1.39 20.89
N ASN A 119 3.15 2.12 21.73
CA ASN A 119 2.71 2.47 23.07
C ASN A 119 1.50 3.41 23.04
N LEU A 120 1.53 4.43 22.18
CA LEU A 120 0.39 5.32 21.96
C LEU A 120 -0.86 4.57 21.48
N ALA A 121 -0.71 3.64 20.51
CA ALA A 121 -1.83 2.83 20.06
C ALA A 121 -2.41 1.92 21.15
N ARG A 122 -1.56 1.34 22.01
CA ARG A 122 -2.03 0.53 23.16
C ARG A 122 -2.86 1.34 24.13
N ILE A 123 -2.39 2.55 24.47
CA ILE A 123 -3.10 3.47 25.36
C ILE A 123 -4.45 3.86 24.73
N LEU A 124 -4.44 4.24 23.46
CA LEU A 124 -5.66 4.61 22.74
C LEU A 124 -6.64 3.44 22.61
N GLU A 125 -6.18 2.24 22.25
CA GLU A 125 -7.03 1.05 22.19
C GLU A 125 -7.64 0.71 23.56
N SER A 126 -6.88 0.85 24.65
CA SER A 126 -7.35 0.61 26.01
C SER A 126 -8.41 1.65 26.41
N LEU A 127 -8.15 2.94 26.16
CA LEU A 127 -9.09 4.03 26.43
C LEU A 127 -10.38 3.89 25.61
N TRP A 128 -10.28 3.50 24.33
CA TRP A 128 -11.45 3.31 23.46
C TRP A 128 -12.30 2.10 23.88
N LYS A 129 -11.67 1.00 24.33
CA LYS A 129 -12.37 -0.13 24.94
C LYS A 129 -13.07 0.27 26.24
N PHE A 130 -12.40 1.04 27.09
CA PHE A 130 -12.95 1.55 28.33
C PHE A 130 -14.14 2.50 28.11
N LEU A 131 -14.08 3.35 27.07
CA LEU A 131 -15.13 4.28 26.70
C LEU A 131 -16.29 3.65 25.90
N GLY A 132 -16.30 2.32 25.70
CA GLY A 132 -17.38 1.60 25.02
C GLY A 132 -17.57 1.97 23.53
N LYS A 133 -16.61 2.66 22.91
CA LYS A 133 -16.74 3.12 21.53
C LYS A 133 -16.41 1.97 20.55
N LYS A 134 -17.40 1.59 19.73
CA LYS A 134 -17.30 0.52 18.72
C LYS A 134 -16.44 0.87 17.50
N GLN A 135 -15.98 2.12 17.35
CA GLN A 135 -15.22 2.54 16.18
C GLN A 135 -13.72 2.30 16.42
N ALA A 136 -13.02 1.69 15.47
CA ALA A 136 -11.60 1.41 15.62
C ALA A 136 -10.79 2.73 15.66
N PRO A 137 -9.90 2.95 16.65
CA PRO A 137 -9.13 4.18 16.76
C PRO A 137 -8.30 4.43 15.48
N ILE A 138 -8.12 5.71 15.13
CA ILE A 138 -7.35 6.16 13.94
C ILE A 138 -5.95 5.52 13.91
N LEU A 139 -5.37 5.31 15.10
CA LEU A 139 -4.12 4.60 15.31
C LEU A 139 -4.41 3.28 16.06
N SER A 140 -4.41 2.16 15.35
CA SER A 140 -4.49 0.82 15.94
C SER A 140 -3.18 0.06 15.76
N GLN A 141 -2.91 -0.91 16.62
CA GLN A 141 -1.72 -1.76 16.53
C GLN A 141 -1.64 -2.48 15.18
N ALA A 142 -2.78 -2.87 14.60
CA ALA A 142 -2.82 -3.43 13.25
C ALA A 142 -2.26 -2.42 12.22
N ARG A 143 -2.73 -1.16 12.24
CA ARG A 143 -2.25 -0.12 11.32
C ARG A 143 -0.76 0.17 11.52
N ILE A 144 -0.28 0.22 12.76
CA ILE A 144 1.14 0.42 13.05
C ILE A 144 1.99 -0.77 12.58
N LYS A 145 1.49 -1.99 12.74
CA LYS A 145 2.16 -3.19 12.25
C LYS A 145 2.26 -3.15 10.71
N PHE A 146 1.16 -2.85 10.01
CA PHE A 146 1.18 -2.70 8.56
C PHE A 146 2.09 -1.56 8.07
N LEU A 147 2.04 -0.39 8.71
CA LEU A 147 2.90 0.75 8.34
C LEU A 147 4.37 0.57 8.76
N GLY A 148 4.65 -0.30 9.73
CA GLY A 148 5.97 -0.50 10.32
C GLY A 148 6.75 -1.69 9.77
N LEU A 149 6.08 -2.66 9.14
CA LEU A 149 6.74 -3.84 8.55
C LEU A 149 7.43 -3.52 7.23
N ASN A 150 8.50 -4.27 6.93
CA ASN A 150 9.04 -4.37 5.58
C ASN A 150 8.14 -5.40 4.92
N LEU A 151 7.53 -5.04 3.81
CA LEU A 151 6.70 -5.95 3.02
C LEU A 151 7.35 -6.19 1.66
N ASP A 152 8.68 -6.10 1.59
CA ASP A 152 9.44 -6.45 0.39
C ASP A 152 9.22 -7.94 0.12
N PHE A 153 8.42 -8.22 -0.90
CA PHE A 153 8.00 -9.55 -1.28
C PHE A 153 8.53 -9.81 -2.68
N SER A 154 9.10 -11.01 -2.89
CA SER A 154 9.57 -11.39 -4.20
C SER A 154 8.40 -11.48 -5.19
N THR A 155 8.54 -10.72 -6.28
CA THR A 155 7.71 -10.74 -7.50
C THR A 155 8.32 -11.66 -8.57
N GLN A 156 9.44 -12.34 -8.30
CA GLN A 156 10.17 -13.19 -9.27
C GLN A 156 9.27 -14.24 -9.92
N LYS A 157 8.39 -14.89 -9.15
CA LYS A 157 7.49 -15.91 -9.71
C LYS A 157 6.56 -15.33 -10.80
N ALA A 158 6.01 -14.14 -10.57
CA ALA A 158 5.16 -13.47 -11.57
C ALA A 158 5.98 -13.04 -12.79
N GLN A 159 7.23 -12.60 -12.60
CA GLN A 159 8.13 -12.26 -13.71
C GLN A 159 8.45 -13.48 -14.59
N HIS A 160 8.65 -14.66 -13.98
CA HIS A 160 9.01 -15.87 -14.71
C HIS A 160 7.82 -16.57 -15.36
N GLU A 161 6.71 -16.75 -14.65
CA GLU A 161 5.57 -17.54 -15.13
C GLU A 161 4.53 -16.68 -15.88
N LEU A 162 4.38 -15.41 -15.51
CA LEU A 162 3.38 -14.52 -16.10
C LEU A 162 3.97 -13.48 -17.05
N GLU A 163 5.29 -13.48 -17.25
CA GLU A 163 6.01 -12.43 -18.01
C GLU A 163 5.68 -11.01 -17.49
N TYR A 164 5.45 -10.88 -16.17
CA TYR A 164 5.04 -9.63 -15.57
C TYR A 164 6.19 -8.62 -15.51
N HIS A 165 6.18 -7.65 -16.42
CA HIS A 165 7.17 -6.58 -16.53
C HIS A 165 6.49 -5.20 -16.46
N PRO A 166 6.28 -4.63 -15.26
CA PRO A 166 5.69 -3.30 -15.11
C PRO A 166 6.57 -2.23 -15.78
N GLU A 167 6.05 -1.60 -16.83
CA GLU A 167 6.81 -0.66 -17.66
C GLU A 167 6.86 0.76 -17.11
N LYS A 168 5.82 1.20 -16.38
CA LYS A 168 5.68 2.60 -15.98
C LYS A 168 6.59 2.91 -14.77
N PRO A 169 7.55 3.85 -14.90
CA PRO A 169 8.40 4.21 -13.76
C PRO A 169 7.59 4.86 -12.63
N PHE A 170 8.03 4.65 -11.38
CA PHE A 170 7.37 5.19 -10.18
C PHE A 170 7.04 6.69 -10.28
N HIS A 171 8.01 7.52 -10.69
CA HIS A 171 7.81 8.97 -10.77
C HIS A 171 6.73 9.34 -11.79
N GLN A 172 6.68 8.65 -12.93
CA GLN A 172 5.66 8.86 -13.95
C GLN A 172 4.28 8.45 -13.42
N ALA A 173 4.17 7.25 -12.85
CA ALA A 173 2.93 6.76 -12.24
C ALA A 173 2.40 7.69 -11.14
N MET A 174 3.28 8.23 -10.30
CA MET A 174 2.90 9.19 -9.27
C MET A 174 2.50 10.54 -9.86
N THR A 175 3.15 11.00 -10.92
CA THR A 175 2.79 12.24 -11.64
C THR A 175 1.37 12.14 -12.20
N GLU A 176 1.05 11.05 -12.89
CA GLU A 176 -0.30 10.78 -13.41
C GLU A 176 -1.33 10.68 -12.29
N THR A 177 -0.96 10.02 -11.19
CA THR A 177 -1.80 9.93 -9.99
C THR A 177 -2.15 11.32 -9.45
N ILE A 178 -1.15 12.17 -9.19
CA ILE A 178 -1.36 13.50 -8.62
C ILE A 178 -2.10 14.42 -9.61
N ALA A 179 -1.81 14.32 -10.91
CA ALA A 179 -2.57 15.03 -11.94
C ALA A 179 -4.06 14.66 -11.90
N TRP A 180 -4.39 13.37 -11.81
CA TRP A 180 -5.78 12.93 -11.68
C TRP A 180 -6.46 13.53 -10.44
N PHE A 181 -5.76 13.60 -9.30
CA PHE A 181 -6.29 14.22 -8.09
C PHE A 181 -6.52 15.74 -8.26
N ARG A 182 -5.68 16.42 -9.02
CA ARG A 182 -5.82 17.85 -9.34
C ARG A 182 -7.05 18.10 -10.21
N ASP A 183 -7.18 17.38 -11.31
CA ASP A 183 -8.27 17.55 -12.28
C ASP A 183 -9.65 17.24 -11.68
N ASN A 184 -9.68 16.33 -10.70
CA ASN A 184 -10.90 15.93 -10.02
C ASN A 184 -11.19 16.75 -8.74
N HIS A 185 -10.57 17.93 -8.60
CA HIS A 185 -10.76 18.87 -7.49
C HIS A 185 -10.49 18.26 -6.09
N LYS A 186 -9.58 17.28 -6.04
CA LYS A 186 -9.14 16.64 -4.79
C LYS A 186 -7.79 17.17 -4.30
N LEU A 187 -7.16 18.02 -5.09
CA LEU A 187 -6.09 18.92 -4.69
C LEU A 187 -6.59 20.35 -4.89
N PRO A 188 -6.28 21.28 -3.97
CA PRO A 188 -6.57 22.70 -4.16
C PRO A 188 -5.86 23.27 -5.39
#